data_AF-A0A179GNL9-F1
#
_entry.id   AF-A0A179GNL9-F1
#
_cell.length_a   1.000
_cell.length_b   1.000
_cell.length_c   1.000
_cell.angle_alpha   90.00
_cell.angle_beta   90.00
_cell.angle_gamma   90.00
#
_symmetry.space_group_name_H-M   'P 1'
#
loop_
_entity.id
_entity.type
_entity.pdbx_description
1 polymer ?
#
loop_
_entity_poly.entity_id
_entity_poly.type
_entity_poly.pdbx_seq_one_letter_code
_entity_poly.pdbx_strand_id
1 'polypeptide(L)'
;MSSPNNTSTSPGDGTGGGAVQNPDEKPRLTEEEKKQNHIASEQKRRQAIREGFDRLTELVPGLEGQGRSEGLVLKRTVEFMRQQIEERRVMVDQIERAGGRVDDELKK
;
A
#
# COMPACT_ATOMS: atom_id res chain seq x y z
N MET A 1 25.51 -7.91 13.97
CA MET A 1 24.79 -9.12 13.50
C MET A 1 24.17 -8.76 12.16
N SER A 2 24.83 -9.19 11.08
CA SER A 2 24.56 -8.74 9.71
C SER A 2 23.68 -9.76 8.97
N SER A 3 22.74 -9.25 8.19
CA SER A 3 21.71 -9.96 7.43
C SER A 3 22.26 -10.98 6.42
N PRO A 4 21.53 -12.08 6.12
CA PRO A 4 21.78 -12.87 4.93
C PRO A 4 20.93 -12.39 3.73
N ASN A 5 21.63 -12.23 2.62
CA ASN A 5 21.15 -11.88 1.29
C ASN A 5 20.58 -13.14 0.61
N ASN A 6 19.31 -13.15 0.20
CA ASN A 6 18.70 -14.30 -0.47
C ASN A 6 18.87 -14.18 -1.99
N THR A 7 19.83 -14.91 -2.54
CA THR A 7 20.16 -14.98 -3.96
C THR A 7 19.06 -15.71 -4.73
N SER A 8 18.41 -15.01 -5.66
CA SER A 8 17.47 -15.60 -6.62
C SER A 8 18.24 -16.38 -7.70
N THR A 9 18.27 -17.71 -7.57
CA THR A 9 18.81 -18.61 -8.61
C THR A 9 17.68 -19.04 -9.55
N SER A 10 17.71 -18.58 -10.80
CA SER A 10 16.88 -19.13 -11.89
C SER A 10 17.43 -20.50 -12.30
N PRO A 11 16.62 -21.57 -12.43
CA PRO A 11 17.10 -22.81 -12.99
C PRO A 11 17.01 -22.75 -14.52
N GLY A 12 18.14 -23.12 -15.14
CA GLY A 12 18.37 -23.12 -16.57
C GLY A 12 17.66 -24.23 -17.34
N ASP A 13 17.69 -24.01 -18.64
CA ASP A 13 17.15 -24.79 -19.74
C ASP A 13 17.78 -26.20 -19.80
N GLY A 14 16.94 -27.23 -19.89
CA GLY A 14 17.35 -28.64 -19.84
C GLY A 14 16.44 -29.49 -20.72
N THR A 15 16.93 -29.77 -21.93
CA THR A 15 16.31 -30.57 -22.98
C THR A 15 16.23 -32.06 -22.60
N GLY A 16 15.04 -32.68 -22.68
CA GLY A 16 14.89 -34.11 -22.96
C GLY A 16 13.94 -34.92 -22.05
N GLY A 17 12.87 -35.45 -22.65
CA GLY A 17 12.32 -36.76 -22.27
C GLY A 17 10.88 -36.81 -21.72
N GLY A 18 9.95 -37.32 -22.54
CA GLY A 18 8.79 -38.11 -22.10
C GLY A 18 7.64 -37.39 -21.41
N ALA A 19 6.64 -36.95 -22.18
CA ALA A 19 5.36 -36.48 -21.65
C ALA A 19 4.54 -37.63 -21.06
N VAL A 20 4.55 -37.77 -19.73
CA VAL A 20 3.48 -38.43 -18.98
C VAL A 20 2.54 -37.31 -18.52
N GLN A 21 1.44 -37.11 -19.22
CA GLN A 21 0.44 -36.10 -18.88
C GLN A 21 -0.45 -36.64 -17.75
N ASN A 22 -0.24 -36.17 -16.51
CA ASN A 22 -1.24 -36.25 -15.45
C ASN A 22 -2.33 -35.20 -15.73
N PRO A 23 -3.62 -35.56 -15.77
CA PRO A 23 -4.71 -34.64 -16.11
C PRO A 23 -5.05 -33.63 -15.00
N ASP A 24 -4.38 -33.68 -13.85
CA ASP A 24 -4.58 -32.76 -12.71
C ASP A 24 -3.51 -31.66 -12.59
N GLU A 25 -2.50 -31.64 -13.46
CA GLU A 25 -1.50 -30.58 -13.47
C GLU A 25 -1.95 -29.44 -14.38
N LYS A 26 -2.45 -28.36 -13.76
CA LYS A 26 -2.67 -27.07 -14.42
C LYS A 26 -1.46 -26.78 -15.32
N PRO A 27 -1.65 -26.60 -16.64
CA PRO A 27 -0.54 -26.42 -17.56
C PRO A 27 0.33 -25.27 -17.08
N ARG A 28 1.65 -25.48 -17.06
CA ARG A 28 2.62 -24.42 -16.74
C ARG A 28 2.40 -23.27 -17.73
N LEU A 29 2.13 -22.07 -17.20
CA LEU A 29 1.90 -20.87 -18.01
C LEU A 29 3.02 -20.71 -19.06
N THR A 30 2.62 -20.53 -20.31
CA THR A 30 3.52 -20.18 -21.41
C THR A 30 4.23 -18.87 -21.12
N GLU A 31 5.37 -18.61 -21.78
CA GLU A 31 6.09 -17.33 -21.59
C GLU A 31 5.22 -16.12 -21.93
N GLU A 32 4.39 -16.24 -22.97
CA GLU A 32 3.44 -15.20 -23.36
C GLU A 32 2.37 -15.00 -22.27
N GLU A 33 1.79 -16.06 -21.73
CA GLU A 33 0.81 -15.97 -20.62
C GLU A 33 1.43 -15.37 -19.35
N LYS A 34 2.68 -15.71 -19.01
CA LYS A 34 3.40 -15.10 -17.88
C LYS A 34 3.59 -13.59 -18.09
N LYS A 35 3.97 -13.19 -19.30
CA LYS A 35 4.13 -11.77 -19.66
C LYS A 35 2.82 -11.01 -19.54
N GLN A 36 1.73 -11.56 -20.06
CA GLN A 36 0.39 -10.96 -19.95
C GLN A 36 -0.06 -10.86 -18.49
N ASN A 37 0.14 -11.92 -17.70
CA ASN A 37 -0.21 -11.93 -16.28
C ASN A 37 0.59 -10.91 -15.47
N HIS A 38 1.88 -10.75 -15.77
CA HIS A 38 2.74 -9.74 -15.15
C HIS A 38 2.24 -8.32 -15.45
N ILE A 39 1.92 -8.01 -16.71
CA ILE A 39 1.37 -6.72 -17.12
C ILE A 39 0.04 -6.44 -16.40
N ALA A 40 -0.88 -7.41 -16.38
CA ALA A 40 -2.17 -7.28 -15.72
C ALA A 40 -2.02 -7.06 -14.20
N SER A 41 -1.13 -7.82 -13.55
CA SER A 41 -0.87 -7.70 -12.11
C SER A 41 -0.29 -6.33 -11.75
N GLU A 42 0.64 -5.81 -12.55
CA GLU A 42 1.22 -4.49 -12.32
C GLU A 42 0.22 -3.36 -12.62
N GLN A 43 -0.63 -3.49 -13.64
CA GLN A 43 -1.72 -2.54 -13.88
C GLN A 43 -2.68 -2.48 -12.70
N LYS A 44 -3.11 -3.64 -12.18
CA LYS A 44 -3.97 -3.73 -10.99
C LYS A 44 -3.29 -3.10 -9.77
N ARG A 45 -2.00 -3.39 -9.55
CA ARG A 45 -1.22 -2.80 -8.47
C ARG A 45 -1.17 -1.28 -8.57
N ARG A 46 -0.87 -0.74 -9.75
CA ARG A 46 -0.85 0.72 -10.00
C ARG A 46 -2.21 1.36 -9.81
N GLN A 47 -3.27 0.69 -10.24
CA GLN A 47 -4.63 1.19 -10.07
C GLN A 47 -5.00 1.29 -8.58
N ALA A 48 -4.70 0.27 -7.78
CA ALA A 48 -4.94 0.30 -6.33
C ALA A 48 -4.16 1.42 -5.63
N ILE A 49 -2.92 1.70 -6.07
CA ILE A 49 -2.14 2.82 -5.54
C ILE A 49 -2.83 4.16 -5.85
N ARG A 50 -3.28 4.37 -7.10
CA ARG A 50 -3.97 5.61 -7.50
C ARG A 50 -5.25 5.83 -6.71
N GLU A 51 -6.06 4.78 -6.57
CA GLU A 51 -7.27 4.85 -5.73
C GLU A 51 -6.94 5.20 -4.28
N GLY A 52 -5.79 4.76 -3.77
CA GLY A 52 -5.27 5.20 -2.47
C GLY A 52 -4.99 6.70 -2.41
N PHE A 53 -4.37 7.26 -3.45
CA PHE A 53 -4.11 8.71 -3.54
C PHE A 53 -5.40 9.52 -3.69
N ASP A 54 -6.35 9.05 -4.50
CA ASP A 54 -7.64 9.71 -4.66
C ASP A 54 -8.38 9.79 -3.32
N ARG A 55 -8.41 8.69 -2.54
CA ARG A 55 -8.95 8.69 -1.16
C ARG A 55 -8.22 9.66 -0.23
N LEU A 56 -6.90 9.77 -0.32
CA LEU A 56 -6.16 10.75 0.49
C LEU A 56 -6.58 12.18 0.17
N THR A 57 -6.82 12.48 -1.11
CA THR A 57 -7.25 13.83 -1.52
C THR A 57 -8.67 14.18 -1.08
N GLU A 58 -9.53 13.19 -0.82
CA GLU A 58 -10.86 13.41 -0.25
C GLU A 58 -10.83 13.66 1.26
N LEU A 59 -9.84 13.10 1.97
CA LEU A 59 -9.71 13.22 3.43
C LEU A 59 -8.95 14.46 3.87
N VAL A 60 -8.00 14.93 3.07
CA VAL A 60 -7.13 16.05 3.42
C VAL A 60 -7.69 17.33 2.78
N PRO A 61 -8.12 18.31 3.58
CA PRO A 61 -8.74 19.53 3.06
C PRO A 61 -7.83 20.29 2.07
N GLY A 62 -8.39 20.72 0.94
CA GLY A 62 -7.69 21.54 -0.04
C GLY A 62 -6.78 20.77 -1.02
N LEU A 63 -6.88 19.43 -1.04
CA LEU A 63 -6.18 18.59 -2.01
C LEU A 63 -7.09 17.99 -3.09
N GLU A 64 -8.35 18.42 -3.17
CA GLU A 64 -9.33 17.85 -4.08
C GLU A 64 -8.84 17.92 -5.53
N GLY A 65 -8.85 16.78 -6.22
CA GLY A 65 -8.38 16.69 -7.60
C GLY A 65 -6.85 16.70 -7.78
N GLN A 66 -6.06 16.74 -6.71
CA GLN A 66 -4.59 16.70 -6.76
C GLN A 66 -3.99 15.29 -6.68
N GLY A 67 -4.78 14.23 -6.88
CA GLY A 67 -4.35 12.82 -6.73
C GLY A 67 -3.18 12.40 -7.64
N ARG A 68 -2.83 13.22 -8.63
CA ARG A 68 -1.67 13.00 -9.52
C ARG A 68 -0.37 13.61 -9.03
N SER A 69 -0.40 14.44 -7.99
CA SER A 69 0.77 15.11 -7.40
C SER A 69 1.25 14.33 -6.17
N GLU A 70 1.74 13.10 -6.36
CA GLU A 70 2.03 12.13 -5.28
C GLU A 70 2.84 12.74 -4.11
N GLY A 71 3.96 13.41 -4.40
CA GLY A 71 4.81 14.01 -3.36
C GLY A 71 4.13 15.14 -2.59
N LEU A 72 3.28 15.93 -3.25
CA LEU A 72 2.51 17.00 -2.61
C LEU A 72 1.43 16.40 -1.70
N VAL A 73 0.70 15.39 -2.20
CA VAL A 73 -0.36 14.72 -1.45
C VAL A 73 0.21 14.10 -0.18
N LEU A 74 1.31 13.34 -0.27
CA LEU A 74 1.94 12.72 0.89
C LEU A 74 2.42 13.76 1.91
N LYS A 75 3.08 14.83 1.45
CA LYS A 75 3.58 15.89 2.33
C LYS A 75 2.44 16.56 3.09
N ARG A 76 1.40 16.99 2.37
CA ARG A 76 0.23 17.66 2.95
C ARG A 76 -0.58 16.75 3.86
N THR A 77 -0.68 15.46 3.52
CA THR A 77 -1.29 14.45 4.40
C THR A 77 -0.57 14.36 5.74
N VAL A 78 0.77 14.30 5.74
CA VAL A 78 1.56 14.23 7.00
C VAL A 78 1.42 15.51 7.82
N GLU A 79 1.42 16.67 7.17
CA GLU A 79 1.18 17.96 7.83
C GLU A 79 -0.20 18.00 8.50
N PHE A 80 -1.24 17.57 7.79
CA PHE A 80 -2.61 17.49 8.30
C PHE A 80 -2.74 16.51 9.46
N MET A 81 -2.13 15.32 9.38
CA MET A 81 -2.13 14.36 10.49
C MET A 81 -1.52 14.94 11.77
N ARG A 82 -0.41 15.69 11.65
CA ARG A 82 0.22 16.37 12.80
C ARG A 82 -0.69 17.43 13.39
N GLN A 83 -1.37 18.20 12.54
CA GLN A 83 -2.36 19.18 12.98
C GLN A 83 -3.51 18.51 13.75
N GLN A 84 -4.10 17.43 13.21
CA GLN A 84 -5.20 16.74 13.88
C GLN A 84 -4.81 16.13 15.25
N ILE A 85 -3.57 15.64 15.39
CA ILE A 85 -3.06 15.15 16.67
C ILE A 85 -2.97 16.28 17.69
N GLU A 86 -2.48 17.45 17.27
CA GLU A 86 -2.36 18.61 18.15
C GLU A 86 -3.74 19.20 18.51
N GLU A 87 -4.64 19.33 17.54
CA GLU A 87 -6.03 19.74 17.78
C GLU A 87 -6.73 18.81 18.78
N ARG A 88 -6.51 17.49 18.65
CA ARG A 88 -7.03 16.51 19.62
C ARG A 88 -6.48 16.76 21.02
N ARG A 89 -5.17 16.99 21.17
CA ARG A 89 -4.55 17.29 22.48
C ARG A 89 -5.16 18.54 23.11
N VAL A 90 -5.26 19.62 22.32
CA VAL A 90 -5.87 20.87 22.78
C VAL A 90 -7.33 20.65 23.21
N MET A 91 -8.10 19.85 22.46
CA MET A 91 -9.48 19.54 22.80
C MET A 91 -9.60 18.71 24.08
N VAL A 92 -8.73 17.71 24.27
CA VAL A 92 -8.66 16.95 25.53
C VAL A 92 -8.38 17.87 26.71
N ASP A 93 -7.35 18.72 26.61
CA ASP A 93 -6.98 19.67 27.66
C ASP A 93 -8.13 20.62 28.00
N GLN A 94 -8.88 21.09 26.99
CA GLN A 94 -10.04 21.95 27.19
C GLN A 94 -11.17 21.23 27.92
N ILE A 95 -11.46 19.99 27.56
CA ILE A 95 -12.49 19.18 28.22
C ILE A 95 -12.12 18.95 29.69
N GLU A 96 -10.87 18.59 29.97
CA GLU A 96 -10.41 18.37 31.35
C GLU A 96 -10.44 19.64 32.19
N ARG A 97 -10.05 20.79 31.62
CA ARG A 97 -10.18 22.11 32.30
C ARG A 97 -11.61 22.51 32.59
N ALA A 98 -12.55 22.12 31.72
CA ALA A 98 -13.98 22.33 31.94
C ALA A 98 -14.58 21.34 32.97
N GLY A 99 -13.77 20.43 33.53
CA GLY A 99 -14.20 19.42 34.50
C GLY A 99 -14.76 18.14 33.87
N GLY A 100 -14.68 17.99 32.54
CA GLY A 100 -15.02 16.76 31.84
C GLY A 100 -13.91 15.72 31.97
N ARG A 101 -14.25 14.43 31.88
CA ARG A 101 -13.28 13.33 31.89
C ARG A 101 -13.16 12.74 30.50
N VAL A 102 -11.95 12.72 29.95
CA VAL A 102 -11.63 12.02 28.71
C VAL A 102 -11.03 10.66 29.03
N ASP A 103 -11.46 9.62 28.30
CA ASP A 103 -10.89 8.27 28.40
C ASP A 103 -9.39 8.29 28.06
N ASP A 104 -8.57 7.56 28.81
CA ASP A 104 -7.12 7.51 28.62
C ASP A 104 -6.72 6.89 27.26
N GLU A 105 -7.58 6.08 26.63
CA GLU A 105 -7.38 5.65 25.24
C GLU A 105 -7.44 6.81 24.25
N LEU A 106 -8.22 7.85 24.56
CA LEU A 106 -8.38 9.04 23.74
C LEU A 106 -7.33 10.13 24.01
N LYS A 107 -6.35 9.87 24.89
CA LYS A 107 -5.25 10.79 25.21
C LYS A 107 -3.92 10.44 24.55
N LYS A 108 -3.77 9.20 24.08
CA LYS A 108 -2.59 8.69 23.36
C LYS A 108 -2.61 9.12 21.90
#